data_AF-A0A7G9SK32-F1
#
_entry.id   AF-A0A7G9SK32-F1
#
_cell.length_a   1.000
_cell.length_b   1.000
_cell.length_c   1.000
_cell.angle_alpha   90.00
_cell.angle_beta   90.00
_cell.angle_gamma   90.00
#
_symmetry.space_group_name_H-M   'P 1'
#
loop_
_entity.id
_entity.type
_entity.pdbx_description
1 polymer ?
#
loop_
_entity_poly.entity_id
_entity_poly.type
_entity_poly.pdbx_seq_one_letter_code
_entity_poly.pdbx_strand_id
1 'polypeptide(L)'
;MRALSIALMSALMIPGPLAARETSDKQSRRMKQISEVVFQNYPARALAAGEQGPVFFVVRLDDKASPTSCEVTHGSGHPRLDEETCAMIVRHAVFKSVIGPNGKPTRSVHEGVVNWRIPGREQPAFNPIRLGDAAPDAKICKRTLITGSLFRYERTCMTEREWVLSRYQMQEHWGQYQGKRGDTDCRRGGRTC
;
A
#
# COMPACT_ATOMS: atom_id res chain seq x y z
N MET A 1 -74.43 -27.51 21.37
CA MET A 1 -72.98 -27.61 21.66
C MET A 1 -72.22 -28.02 20.40
N ARG A 2 -71.77 -27.05 19.59
CA ARG A 2 -70.73 -27.22 18.55
C ARG A 2 -70.03 -25.88 18.41
N ALA A 3 -68.98 -25.67 19.19
CA ALA A 3 -68.20 -24.44 19.16
C ALA A 3 -67.26 -24.47 17.94
N LEU A 4 -67.33 -23.44 17.10
CA LEU A 4 -66.38 -23.17 16.03
C LEU A 4 -65.05 -22.69 16.63
N SER A 5 -63.99 -23.45 16.46
CA SER A 5 -62.63 -23.04 16.78
C SER A 5 -62.05 -22.23 15.61
N ILE A 6 -62.00 -20.91 15.75
CA ILE A 6 -61.24 -20.03 14.85
C ILE A 6 -59.80 -20.01 15.36
N ALA A 7 -58.90 -20.68 14.64
CA ALA A 7 -57.47 -20.61 14.91
C ALA A 7 -56.92 -19.25 14.45
N LEU A 8 -56.73 -18.33 15.40
CA LEU A 8 -55.96 -17.11 15.19
C LEU A 8 -54.47 -17.47 15.15
N MET A 9 -53.91 -17.64 13.94
CA MET A 9 -52.46 -17.63 13.74
C MET A 9 -51.95 -16.21 13.96
N SER A 10 -51.58 -15.89 15.19
CA SER A 10 -50.79 -14.71 15.52
C SER A 10 -49.37 -14.89 14.97
N ALA A 11 -49.07 -14.24 13.84
CA ALA A 11 -47.73 -14.12 13.29
C ALA A 11 -46.86 -13.26 14.24
N LEU A 12 -45.97 -13.89 15.00
CA LEU A 12 -44.89 -13.19 15.70
C LEU A 12 -43.90 -12.66 14.66
N MET A 13 -44.01 -11.37 14.34
CA MET A 13 -42.91 -10.59 13.75
C MET A 13 -41.86 -10.38 14.84
N ILE A 14 -40.80 -11.18 14.85
CA ILE A 14 -39.63 -10.95 15.72
C ILE A 14 -38.87 -9.74 15.14
N PRO A 15 -38.81 -8.58 15.83
CA PRO A 15 -37.97 -7.48 15.37
C PRO A 15 -36.51 -7.93 15.46
N GLY A 16 -35.83 -8.01 14.31
CA GLY A 16 -34.40 -8.33 14.26
C GLY A 16 -33.57 -7.31 15.08
N PRO A 17 -32.47 -7.73 15.71
CA PRO A 17 -31.70 -6.87 16.60
C PRO A 17 -31.04 -5.71 15.83
N LEU A 18 -31.52 -4.49 16.03
CA LEU A 18 -30.97 -3.24 15.47
C LEU A 18 -29.48 -3.04 15.82
N ALA A 19 -29.04 -3.49 17.00
CA ALA A 19 -27.66 -3.35 17.48
C ALA A 19 -26.60 -4.05 16.61
N ALA A 20 -26.97 -5.14 15.91
CA ALA A 20 -26.04 -5.87 15.05
C ALA A 20 -25.82 -5.16 13.69
N ARG A 21 -26.80 -4.42 13.19
CA ARG A 21 -26.69 -3.66 11.93
C ARG A 21 -25.81 -2.41 12.09
N GLU A 22 -25.91 -1.72 13.23
CA GLU A 22 -25.18 -0.48 13.48
C GLU A 22 -23.66 -0.67 13.55
N THR A 23 -23.19 -1.78 14.13
CA THR A 23 -21.77 -2.13 14.19
C THR A 23 -21.21 -2.49 12.80
N SER A 24 -22.00 -3.21 11.99
CA SER A 24 -21.66 -3.55 10.60
C SER A 24 -21.51 -2.31 9.72
N ASP A 25 -22.45 -1.37 9.80
CA ASP A 25 -22.41 -0.13 9.03
C ASP A 25 -21.21 0.75 9.39
N LYS A 26 -20.89 0.85 10.68
CA LYS A 26 -19.71 1.58 11.16
C LYS A 26 -18.40 0.97 10.63
N GLN A 27 -18.31 -0.35 10.64
CA GLN A 27 -17.16 -1.07 10.12
C GLN A 27 -17.02 -0.90 8.60
N SER A 28 -18.12 -1.01 7.86
CA SER A 28 -18.17 -0.78 6.41
C SER A 28 -17.69 0.62 6.03
N ARG A 29 -18.18 1.66 6.72
CA ARG A 29 -17.73 3.05 6.52
C ARG A 29 -16.22 3.20 6.74
N ARG A 30 -15.69 2.61 7.82
CA ARG A 30 -14.26 2.64 8.12
C ARG A 30 -13.42 1.95 7.05
N MET A 31 -13.86 0.78 6.59
CA MET A 31 -13.19 0.04 5.51
C MET A 31 -13.17 0.84 4.21
N LYS A 32 -14.30 1.47 3.85
CA LYS A 32 -14.39 2.35 2.69
C LYS A 32 -13.43 3.54 2.79
N GLN A 33 -13.35 4.17 3.96
CA GLN A 33 -12.43 5.28 4.20
C GLN A 33 -10.97 4.83 4.06
N ILE A 34 -10.61 3.67 4.61
CA ILE A 34 -9.25 3.12 4.47
C ILE A 34 -8.94 2.83 3.00
N SER A 35 -9.85 2.17 2.27
CA SER A 35 -9.62 1.88 0.84
C SER A 35 -9.49 3.15 0.00
N GLU A 36 -10.23 4.21 0.34
CA GLU A 36 -10.15 5.50 -0.33
C GLU A 36 -8.77 6.14 -0.10
N VAL A 37 -8.27 6.16 1.14
CA VAL A 37 -6.92 6.69 1.44
C VAL A 37 -5.84 5.91 0.70
N VAL A 38 -5.94 4.57 0.65
CA VAL A 38 -5.01 3.73 -0.11
C VAL A 38 -5.05 4.07 -1.60
N PHE A 39 -6.25 4.20 -2.17
CA PHE A 39 -6.40 4.52 -3.59
C PHE A 39 -5.93 5.95 -3.93
N GLN A 40 -6.14 6.92 -3.04
CA GLN A 40 -5.64 8.29 -3.23
C GLN A 40 -4.11 8.38 -3.21
N ASN A 41 -3.45 7.48 -2.47
CA ASN A 41 -1.99 7.39 -2.41
C ASN A 41 -1.42 6.39 -3.44
N TYR A 42 -2.19 5.96 -4.45
CA TYR A 42 -1.66 5.06 -5.48
C TYR A 42 -0.59 5.74 -6.33
N PRO A 43 0.65 5.21 -6.40
CA PRO A 43 1.67 5.80 -7.25
C PRO A 43 1.23 5.80 -8.71
N ALA A 44 1.21 6.96 -9.36
CA ALA A 44 0.68 7.12 -10.71
C ALA A 44 1.34 6.17 -11.73
N ARG A 45 2.65 5.93 -11.60
CA ARG A 45 3.39 4.99 -12.44
C ARG A 45 3.01 3.53 -12.17
N ALA A 46 2.78 3.16 -10.91
CA ALA A 46 2.36 1.81 -10.54
C ALA A 46 0.92 1.55 -11.04
N LEU A 47 0.04 2.55 -10.91
CA LEU A 47 -1.32 2.50 -11.45
C LEU A 47 -1.33 2.32 -12.97
N ALA A 48 -0.51 3.11 -13.69
CA ALA A 48 -0.37 3.00 -15.14
C ALA A 48 0.21 1.65 -15.60
N ALA A 49 1.15 1.10 -14.83
CA ALA A 49 1.75 -0.22 -15.08
C ALA A 49 0.85 -1.40 -14.63
N GLY A 50 -0.26 -1.13 -13.93
CA GLY A 50 -1.18 -2.17 -13.47
C GLY A 50 -0.67 -2.99 -12.28
N GLU A 51 0.34 -2.50 -11.58
CA GLU A 51 0.99 -3.16 -10.46
C GLU A 51 0.04 -3.25 -9.29
N GLN A 52 -0.13 -4.43 -8.70
CA GLN A 52 -1.04 -4.68 -7.58
C GLN A 52 -0.46 -5.75 -6.67
N GLY A 53 -0.87 -5.75 -5.40
CA GLY A 53 -0.48 -6.80 -4.46
C GLY A 53 -0.60 -6.36 -3.00
N PRO A 54 -0.57 -7.32 -2.06
CA PRO A 54 -0.46 -7.01 -0.65
C PRO A 54 0.98 -6.59 -0.31
N VAL A 55 1.12 -5.60 0.56
CA VAL A 55 2.40 -5.22 1.19
C VAL A 55 2.26 -5.36 2.69
N PHE A 56 3.09 -6.21 3.29
CA PHE A 56 3.14 -6.43 4.73
C PHE A 56 4.21 -5.54 5.35
N PHE A 57 3.87 -4.94 6.48
CA PHE A 57 4.75 -4.00 7.15
C PHE A 57 4.66 -4.14 8.66
N VAL A 58 5.75 -3.75 9.32
CA VAL A 58 5.86 -3.55 10.76
C VAL A 58 6.13 -2.07 11.00
N VAL A 59 5.35 -1.46 11.89
CA VAL A 59 5.55 -0.10 12.36
C VAL A 59 5.83 -0.11 13.86
N ARG A 60 6.87 0.61 14.28
CA ARG A 60 7.21 0.81 15.69
C ARG A 60 6.67 2.16 16.12
N LEU A 61 5.95 2.19 17.22
CA LEU A 61 5.32 3.39 17.76
C LEU A 61 6.01 3.85 19.04
N ASP A 62 6.01 5.16 19.27
CA ASP A 62 6.34 5.74 20.57
C ASP A 62 5.20 5.55 21.60
N ASP A 63 5.42 6.05 22.81
CA ASP A 63 4.42 6.06 23.88
C ASP A 63 3.15 6.86 23.52
N LYS A 64 3.24 7.81 22.59
CA LYS A 64 2.12 8.61 22.08
C LYS A 64 1.41 7.95 20.89
N ALA A 65 1.77 6.72 20.53
CA ALA A 65 1.28 6.01 19.35
C ALA A 65 1.66 6.67 18.00
N SER A 66 2.74 7.44 17.99
CA SER A 66 3.29 8.05 16.77
C SER A 66 4.27 7.09 16.10
N PRO A 67 4.24 6.94 14.76
CA PRO A 67 5.22 6.14 14.04
C PRO A 67 6.65 6.65 14.22
N THR A 68 7.53 5.78 14.73
CA THR A 68 8.98 6.06 14.87
C THR A 68 9.82 5.39 13.79
N SER A 69 9.35 4.23 13.29
CA SER A 69 9.96 3.54 12.15
C SER A 69 8.90 2.71 11.43
N CYS A 70 8.99 2.60 10.11
CA CYS A 70 8.22 1.66 9.29
C CYS A 70 9.16 0.78 8.49
N GLU A 71 8.88 -0.51 8.44
CA GLU A 71 9.67 -1.51 7.75
C GLU A 71 8.72 -2.43 6.98
N VAL A 72 8.96 -2.60 5.67
CA VAL A 72 8.24 -3.58 4.85
C VAL A 72 8.84 -4.95 5.15
N THR A 73 8.04 -5.85 5.71
CA THR A 73 8.46 -7.23 5.96
C THR A 73 8.33 -8.08 4.71
N HIS A 74 7.28 -7.82 3.91
CA HIS A 74 7.06 -8.53 2.66
C HIS A 74 6.46 -7.60 1.62
N GLY A 75 7.21 -7.40 0.54
CA GLY A 75 6.80 -6.58 -0.58
C GLY A 75 5.74 -7.25 -1.44
N SER A 76 5.07 -6.42 -2.22
CA SER A 76 4.10 -6.82 -3.26
C SER A 76 4.76 -7.45 -4.49
N GLY A 77 6.09 -7.41 -4.59
CA GLY A 77 6.84 -7.66 -5.83
C GLY A 77 7.00 -6.41 -6.70
N HIS A 78 6.41 -5.27 -6.29
CA HIS A 78 6.49 -4.00 -6.98
C HIS A 78 7.10 -2.93 -6.06
N PRO A 79 8.38 -2.56 -6.24
CA PRO A 79 9.09 -1.68 -5.31
C PRO A 79 8.44 -0.31 -5.10
N ARG A 80 7.70 0.21 -6.09
CA ARG A 80 6.94 1.47 -5.96
C ARG A 80 5.81 1.37 -4.93
N LEU A 81 5.09 0.25 -4.92
CA LEU A 81 4.02 0.02 -3.95
C LEU A 81 4.61 -0.17 -2.54
N ASP A 82 5.76 -0.85 -2.47
CA ASP A 82 6.45 -1.11 -1.22
C ASP A 82 6.97 0.20 -0.58
N GLU A 83 7.58 1.09 -1.38
CA GLU A 83 8.05 2.41 -0.95
C GLU A 83 6.91 3.32 -0.49
N GLU A 84 5.84 3.41 -1.28
CA GLU A 84 4.67 4.23 -0.95
C GLU A 84 3.93 3.73 0.29
N THR A 85 3.96 2.42 0.55
CA THR A 85 3.30 1.82 1.73
C THR A 85 3.78 2.47 3.02
N CYS A 86 5.11 2.53 3.24
CA CYS A 86 5.63 3.15 4.46
C CYS A 86 5.40 4.67 4.50
N ALA A 87 5.55 5.35 3.36
CA ALA A 87 5.30 6.79 3.27
C ALA A 87 3.84 7.14 3.62
N MET A 88 2.88 6.35 3.14
CA MET A 88 1.46 6.50 3.42
C MET A 88 1.15 6.19 4.89
N ILE A 89 1.68 5.10 5.44
CA ILE A 89 1.44 4.70 6.83
C ILE A 89 1.93 5.77 7.80
N VAL A 90 3.13 6.31 7.60
CA VAL A 90 3.67 7.36 8.48
C VAL A 90 2.85 8.66 8.40
N ARG A 91 2.30 9.00 7.22
CA ARG A 91 1.54 10.24 7.01
C ARG A 91 0.06 10.15 7.43
N HIS A 92 -0.58 8.99 7.25
CA HIS A 92 -2.03 8.88 7.31
C HIS A 92 -2.55 7.85 8.32
N ALA A 93 -1.73 6.93 8.80
CA ALA A 93 -2.21 5.89 9.71
C ALA A 93 -2.41 6.46 11.12
N VAL A 94 -3.55 6.12 11.71
CA VAL A 94 -3.89 6.48 13.10
C VAL A 94 -3.83 5.22 13.95
N PHE A 95 -2.94 5.22 14.94
CA PHE A 95 -2.76 4.12 15.87
C PHE A 95 -3.35 4.45 17.24
N LYS A 96 -3.69 3.40 17.99
CA LYS A 96 -4.11 3.52 19.39
C LYS A 96 -2.91 3.21 20.27
N SER A 97 -2.69 4.03 21.29
CA SER A 97 -1.63 3.76 22.26
C SER A 97 -1.94 2.51 23.06
N VAL A 98 -0.89 1.72 23.33
CA VAL A 98 -0.95 0.54 24.16
C VAL A 98 -0.60 0.95 25.59
N ILE A 99 -1.47 0.61 26.54
CA ILE A 99 -1.25 0.91 27.96
C ILE A 99 -0.50 -0.25 28.60
N GLY A 100 0.64 0.04 29.21
CA GLY A 100 1.47 -0.93 29.90
C GLY A 100 0.92 -1.32 31.29
N PRO A 101 1.54 -2.31 31.96
CA PRO A 101 1.10 -2.81 33.27
C PRO A 101 1.08 -1.74 34.38
N ASN A 102 1.87 -0.68 34.22
CA ASN A 102 1.96 0.47 35.12
C ASN A 102 0.87 1.53 34.86
N GLY A 103 -0.09 1.26 33.97
CA GLY A 103 -1.14 2.20 33.59
C GLY A 103 -0.67 3.37 32.71
N LYS A 104 0.57 3.33 32.21
CA LYS A 104 1.14 4.38 31.35
C LYS A 104 1.19 3.93 29.89
N PRO A 105 1.04 4.85 28.92
CA PRO A 105 1.33 4.58 27.52
C PRO A 105 2.76 4.04 27.34
N THR A 106 2.91 3.01 26.52
CA THR A 106 4.22 2.40 26.23
C THR A 106 4.47 2.32 24.73
N ARG A 107 5.75 2.22 24.35
CA ARG A 107 6.15 1.89 22.99
C ARG A 107 5.52 0.55 22.59
N SER A 108 5.06 0.47 21.35
CA SER A 108 4.42 -0.71 20.81
C SER A 108 4.90 -1.00 19.38
N VAL A 109 4.66 -2.23 18.94
CA VAL A 109 4.90 -2.66 17.57
C VAL A 109 3.56 -3.08 16.98
N HIS A 110 3.27 -2.62 15.77
CA HIS A 110 2.07 -2.97 15.04
C HIS A 110 2.43 -3.56 13.68
N GLU A 111 1.77 -4.66 13.35
CA GLU A 111 1.88 -5.32 12.06
C GLU A 111 0.62 -5.04 11.25
N GLY A 112 0.77 -4.93 9.93
CA GLY A 112 -0.35 -4.65 9.06
C GLY A 112 -0.09 -5.07 7.62
N VAL A 113 -1.16 -5.00 6.84
CA VAL A 113 -1.12 -5.23 5.40
C VAL A 113 -1.83 -4.09 4.68
N VAL A 114 -1.18 -3.53 3.65
CA VAL A 114 -1.81 -2.64 2.67
C VAL A 114 -2.14 -3.45 1.43
N ASN A 115 -3.41 -3.43 1.03
CA ASN A 115 -3.86 -4.12 -0.18
C ASN A 115 -3.95 -3.13 -1.33
N TRP A 116 -2.94 -3.08 -2.19
CA TRP A 116 -2.98 -2.28 -3.41
C TRP A 116 -3.85 -2.96 -4.45
N ARG A 117 -5.04 -2.40 -4.69
CA ARG A 117 -6.03 -2.96 -5.61
C ARG A 117 -6.46 -1.94 -6.65
N ILE A 118 -6.57 -2.39 -7.89
CA ILE A 118 -7.19 -1.64 -8.98
C ILE A 118 -8.59 -2.23 -9.14
N PRO A 119 -9.66 -1.43 -8.94
CA PRO A 119 -11.02 -1.90 -9.14
C PRO A 119 -11.21 -2.51 -10.53
N GLY A 120 -11.86 -3.67 -10.60
CA GLY A 120 -12.15 -4.37 -11.86
C GLY A 120 -10.99 -5.17 -12.45
N ARG A 121 -9.83 -5.25 -11.79
CA ARG A 121 -8.75 -6.17 -12.18
C ARG A 121 -8.67 -7.36 -11.22
N GLU A 122 -8.47 -8.55 -11.78
CA GLU A 122 -8.23 -9.75 -10.98
C GLU A 122 -6.85 -9.68 -10.32
N GLN A 123 -6.78 -10.11 -9.06
CA GLN A 123 -5.54 -10.08 -8.28
C GLN A 123 -4.83 -11.42 -8.38
N PRO A 124 -3.50 -11.42 -8.56
CA PRO A 124 -2.74 -12.65 -8.42
C PRO A 124 -2.92 -13.20 -6.99
N ALA A 125 -3.15 -14.52 -6.90
CA ALA A 125 -3.33 -15.17 -5.61
C ALA A 125 -2.06 -15.04 -4.76
N PHE A 126 -2.19 -14.38 -3.61
CA PHE A 126 -1.12 -14.33 -2.61
C PHE A 126 -1.11 -15.65 -1.82
N ASN A 127 0.03 -16.35 -1.81
CA ASN A 127 0.20 -17.55 -1.00
C ASN A 127 0.99 -17.23 0.29
N PRO A 128 0.33 -17.16 1.46
CA PRO A 128 0.98 -16.79 2.72
C PRO A 128 1.98 -17.84 3.23
N ILE A 129 1.99 -19.06 2.69
CA ILE A 129 2.89 -20.12 3.17
C ILE A 129 4.36 -19.84 2.79
N ARG A 130 4.61 -19.10 1.70
CA ARG A 130 5.98 -18.76 1.25
C ARG A 130 6.64 -17.63 2.05
N LEU A 131 5.94 -17.07 3.03
CA LEU A 131 6.35 -15.87 3.76
C LEU A 131 7.47 -16.13 4.78
N GLY A 132 7.55 -17.36 5.30
CA GLY A 132 8.50 -17.76 6.34
C GLY A 132 9.89 -18.17 5.85
N ASP A 133 10.04 -18.46 4.55
CA ASP A 133 11.26 -19.03 3.96
C ASP A 133 12.09 -18.01 3.15
N ALA A 134 11.76 -16.72 3.25
CA ALA A 134 12.44 -15.68 2.50
C ALA A 134 13.87 -15.48 3.01
N ALA A 135 14.82 -16.21 2.41
CA ALA A 135 16.23 -15.91 2.52
C ALA A 135 16.49 -14.43 2.18
N PRO A 136 17.49 -13.77 2.79
CA PRO A 136 17.82 -12.39 2.47
C PRO A 136 18.07 -12.24 0.97
N ASP A 137 17.45 -11.23 0.35
CA ASP A 137 17.52 -10.98 -1.10
C ASP A 137 18.98 -11.05 -1.59
N ALA A 138 19.24 -11.92 -2.56
CA ALA A 138 20.56 -12.03 -3.16
C ALA A 138 20.99 -10.69 -3.77
N LYS A 139 22.19 -10.22 -3.43
CA LYS A 139 22.73 -8.97 -3.99
C LYS A 139 23.20 -9.21 -5.43
N ILE A 140 22.67 -8.43 -6.36
CA ILE A 140 23.11 -8.38 -7.75
C ILE A 140 24.19 -7.30 -7.87
N CYS A 141 25.39 -7.66 -8.31
CA CYS A 141 26.48 -6.71 -8.51
C CYS A 141 26.56 -6.26 -9.98
N LYS A 142 26.56 -4.95 -10.23
CA LYS A 142 26.80 -4.38 -11.57
C LYS A 142 28.09 -3.56 -11.54
N ARG A 143 28.82 -3.58 -12.67
CA ARG A 143 30.06 -2.81 -12.87
C ARG A 143 29.78 -1.67 -13.83
N THR A 144 30.09 -0.44 -13.43
CA THR A 144 29.93 0.78 -14.22
C THR A 144 31.29 1.43 -14.45
N LEU A 145 31.57 1.90 -15.67
CA LEU A 145 32.78 2.67 -15.96
C LEU A 145 32.72 4.00 -15.20
N ILE A 146 33.83 4.38 -14.55
CA ILE A 146 33.93 5.70 -13.92
C ILE A 146 34.08 6.75 -15.02
N THR A 147 33.26 7.80 -14.97
CA THR A 147 33.32 8.91 -15.93
C THR A 147 34.75 9.48 -15.99
N GLY A 148 35.34 9.50 -17.19
CA GLY A 148 36.72 9.95 -17.40
C GLY A 148 37.81 8.86 -17.25
N SER A 149 37.44 7.59 -17.02
CA SER A 149 38.36 6.46 -17.02
C SER A 149 38.00 5.41 -18.07
N LEU A 150 39.00 4.89 -18.79
CA LEU A 150 38.83 3.81 -19.77
C LEU A 150 38.97 2.40 -19.17
N PHE A 151 39.57 2.29 -17.98
CA PHE A 151 39.93 1.00 -17.38
C PHE A 151 39.45 0.85 -15.93
N ARG A 152 38.98 1.92 -15.28
CA ARG A 152 38.51 1.88 -13.89
C ARG A 152 36.99 1.75 -13.85
N TYR A 153 36.53 0.76 -13.09
CA TYR A 153 35.12 0.48 -12.89
C TYR A 153 34.77 0.65 -11.41
N GLU A 154 33.57 1.15 -11.15
CA GLU A 154 32.92 1.07 -9.86
C GLU A 154 32.04 -0.19 -9.81
N ARG A 155 32.01 -0.88 -8.67
CA ARG A 155 31.17 -2.07 -8.47
C ARG A 155 30.12 -1.77 -7.41
N THR A 156 28.88 -1.64 -7.85
CA THR A 156 27.73 -1.43 -6.95
C THR A 156 27.01 -2.77 -6.79
N CYS A 157 26.79 -3.20 -5.55
CA CYS A 157 26.04 -4.41 -5.24
C CYS A 157 24.82 -4.05 -4.40
N MET A 158 23.64 -4.31 -4.96
CA MET A 158 22.33 -3.97 -4.40
C MET A 158 21.38 -5.15 -4.60
N THR A 159 20.35 -5.26 -3.78
CA THR A 159 19.23 -6.19 -3.96
C THR A 159 18.43 -5.84 -5.22
N GLU A 160 17.62 -6.78 -5.73
CA GLU A 160 16.79 -6.53 -6.92
C GLU A 160 15.85 -5.32 -6.71
N ARG A 161 15.22 -5.23 -5.54
CA ARG A 161 14.36 -4.09 -5.16
C ARG A 161 15.13 -2.77 -5.16
N GLU A 162 16.32 -2.72 -4.55
CA GLU A 162 17.16 -1.52 -4.53
C GLU A 162 17.59 -1.09 -5.95
N TRP A 163 17.91 -2.05 -6.83
CA TRP A 163 18.20 -1.76 -8.23
C TRP A 163 17.02 -1.15 -8.99
N VAL A 164 15.81 -1.64 -8.73
CA VAL A 164 14.60 -1.11 -9.35
C VAL A 164 14.34 0.32 -8.86
N LEU A 165 14.44 0.57 -7.55
CA LEU A 165 14.30 1.90 -6.94
C LEU A 165 15.34 2.89 -7.47
N SER A 166 16.61 2.47 -7.53
CA SER A 166 17.69 3.30 -8.09
C SER A 166 17.43 3.69 -9.55
N ARG A 167 16.87 2.78 -10.36
CA ARG A 167 16.47 3.10 -11.74
C ARG A 167 15.35 4.13 -11.79
N TYR A 168 14.35 4.04 -10.90
CA TYR A 168 13.27 5.03 -10.85
C TYR A 168 13.80 6.41 -10.45
N GLN A 169 14.57 6.49 -9.37
CA GLN A 169 15.21 7.75 -8.95
C GLN A 169 16.08 8.34 -10.05
N MET A 170 16.88 7.51 -10.72
CA MET A 170 17.71 7.94 -11.84
C MET A 170 16.85 8.46 -13.00
N GLN A 171 15.78 7.76 -13.37
CA GLN A 171 14.89 8.18 -14.45
C GLN A 171 14.17 9.51 -14.12
N GLU A 172 13.73 9.70 -12.88
CA GLU A 172 13.12 10.96 -12.43
C GLU A 172 14.14 12.10 -12.41
N HIS A 173 15.34 11.84 -11.87
CA HIS A 173 16.45 12.78 -11.84
C HIS A 173 16.89 13.21 -13.24
N TRP A 174 16.92 12.32 -14.23
CA TRP A 174 17.21 12.70 -15.62
C TRP A 174 16.00 13.30 -16.34
N GLY A 175 14.78 12.91 -15.97
CA GLY A 175 13.55 13.40 -16.56
C GLY A 175 13.33 14.91 -16.38
N GLN A 176 13.80 15.48 -15.27
CA GLN A 176 13.80 16.94 -15.04
C GLN A 176 14.80 17.69 -15.93
N TYR A 177 15.89 17.05 -16.38
CA TYR A 177 16.92 17.67 -17.23
C TYR A 177 16.69 17.42 -18.72
N GLN A 178 15.97 16.35 -19.06
CA GLN A 178 15.43 16.20 -20.41
C GLN A 178 14.26 17.15 -20.55
N GLY A 179 14.55 18.39 -20.97
CA GLY A 179 13.53 19.39 -21.30
C GLY A 179 12.41 18.73 -22.11
N LYS A 180 11.15 19.05 -21.79
CA LYS A 180 9.95 18.50 -22.46
C LYS A 180 10.30 18.35 -23.94
N ARG A 181 10.44 17.10 -24.43
CA ARG A 181 10.73 16.86 -25.85
C ARG A 181 9.79 17.76 -26.60
N GLY A 182 10.38 18.66 -27.41
CA GLY A 182 9.69 19.78 -28.01
C GLY A 182 8.29 19.36 -28.39
N ASP A 183 7.31 20.03 -27.79
CA ASP A 183 5.96 20.04 -28.31
C ASP A 183 6.06 20.64 -29.71
N THR A 184 6.43 19.82 -30.68
CA THR A 184 6.26 20.13 -32.10
C THR A 184 4.80 19.90 -32.45
N ASP A 185 3.88 20.53 -31.70
CA ASP A 185 2.59 20.92 -32.24
C ASP A 185 2.79 22.13 -33.17
N CYS A 186 3.50 21.89 -34.28
CA CYS A 186 3.40 22.72 -35.47
C CYS A 186 2.13 22.34 -36.25
N ARG A 187 1.00 22.08 -35.56
CA ARG A 187 -0.24 21.68 -36.19
C ARG A 187 -1.45 22.42 -35.63
N ARG A 188 -1.32 23.72 -35.36
CA ARG A 188 -2.45 24.68 -35.37
C ARG A 188 -1.99 26.13 -35.60
N GLY A 189 -2.03 26.55 -36.87
CA GLY A 189 -2.30 27.94 -37.23
C GLY A 189 -1.12 28.91 -37.30
N GLY A 190 -0.44 28.91 -38.45
CA GLY A 190 -0.04 30.16 -39.13
C GLY A 190 0.98 31.08 -38.43
N ARG A 191 2.26 30.72 -38.52
CA ARG A 191 3.39 31.55 -38.99
C ARG A 191 4.70 30.85 -38.56
N THR A 192 5.48 30.46 -39.57
CA THR A 192 6.92 30.14 -39.56
C THR A 192 7.52 29.57 -38.27
N CYS A 193 7.87 28.29 -38.32
CA CYS A 193 9.06 27.79 -37.64
C CYS A 193 10.21 27.76 -38.64
#